data_AF-A0A2A4FKC4-F1
#
_entry.id   AF-A0A2A4FKC4-F1
#
_cell.length_a   1.000
_cell.length_b   1.000
_cell.length_c   1.000
_cell.angle_alpha   90.00
_cell.angle_beta   90.00
_cell.angle_gamma   90.00
#
_symmetry.space_group_name_H-M   'P 1'
#
loop_
_entity.id
_entity.type
_entity.pdbx_description
1 polymer ?
#
loop_
_entity_poly.entity_id
_entity_poly.type
_entity_poly.pdbx_seq_one_letter_code
_entity_poly.pdbx_strand_id
1 'polypeptide(L)' 'MKSKLAGARAKGRGGWELCPPAALSRMLREHVEKGDPCDVANFCAFLWNLRAPIVAAAPADELAAMTARAMH' A
#
# COMPACT_ATOMS: atom_id res chain seq x y z
N MET A 1 -16.34 -2.37 -3.56
CA MET A 1 -15.26 -1.55 -2.95
C MET A 1 -15.66 -0.84 -1.66
N LYS A 2 -16.65 0.08 -1.64
CA LYS A 2 -17.06 0.80 -0.41
C LYS A 2 -17.43 -0.11 0.76
N SER A 3 -18.20 -1.17 0.50
CA SER A 3 -18.57 -2.19 1.49
C SER A 3 -17.36 -2.96 2.04
N LYS A 4 -16.42 -3.36 1.18
CA LYS A 4 -15.18 -4.04 1.59
C LYS A 4 -14.33 -3.14 2.49
N LEU A 5 -14.17 -1.87 2.13
CA LEU A 5 -13.44 -0.90 2.94
C LEU A 5 -14.18 -0.56 4.25
N ALA A 6 -15.51 -0.54 4.27
CA ALA A 6 -16.29 -0.38 5.49
C ALA A 6 -16.08 -1.59 6.43
N GLY A 7 -16.10 -2.81 5.89
CA GLY A 7 -15.80 -4.02 6.65
C GLY A 7 -14.36 -4.05 7.18
N ALA A 8 -13.38 -3.56 6.41
CA ALA A 8 -12.00 -3.42 6.88
C ALA A 8 -11.89 -2.44 8.06
N ARG A 9 -12.57 -1.29 7.97
CA ARG A 9 -12.64 -0.30 9.08
C ARG A 9 -13.30 -0.87 10.33
N ALA A 10 -14.39 -1.63 10.17
CA ALA A 10 -15.04 -2.31 11.29
C ALA A 10 -14.13 -3.34 11.99
N LYS A 11 -13.13 -3.88 11.27
CA LYS A 11 -12.08 -4.77 11.81
C LYS A 11 -10.85 -4.00 12.32
N GLY A 12 -10.94 -2.68 12.49
CA GLY A 12 -9.83 -1.84 12.96
C GLY A 12 -8.72 -1.59 11.93
N ARG A 13 -8.94 -1.93 10.65
CA ARG A 13 -7.95 -1.70 9.58
C ARG A 13 -8.17 -0.32 8.96
N GLY A 14 -7.15 0.53 9.02
CA GLY A 14 -7.15 1.90 8.51
C GLY A 14 -5.72 2.47 8.48
N GLY A 15 -5.58 3.80 8.43
CA GLY A 15 -4.27 4.47 8.54
C GLY A 15 -3.39 4.37 7.31
N TRP A 16 -3.95 3.99 6.16
CA TRP A 16 -3.23 3.93 4.89
C TRP A 16 -2.76 5.32 4.44
N GLU A 17 -3.41 6.39 4.93
CA GLU A 17 -3.06 7.78 4.70
C GLU A 17 -1.67 8.14 5.25
N LEU A 18 -1.23 7.44 6.30
CA LEU A 18 0.09 7.60 6.92
C LEU A 18 1.09 6.54 6.42
N CYS A 19 0.65 5.63 5.55
CA CYS A 19 1.49 4.55 5.05
C CYS A 19 2.42 5.09 3.95
N PRO A 20 3.73 4.76 3.99
CA PRO A 20 4.64 5.16 2.93
C PRO A 20 4.17 4.65 1.55
N PRO A 21 4.20 5.47 0.49
CA PRO A 21 3.76 5.04 -0.84
C PRO A 21 4.49 3.80 -1.39
N ALA A 22 5.75 3.61 -1.00
CA ALA A 22 6.51 2.40 -1.33
C ALA A 22 5.91 1.13 -0.70
N ALA A 23 5.45 1.21 0.55
CA ALA A 23 4.79 0.09 1.22
C ALA A 23 3.45 -0.25 0.56
N LEU A 24 2.64 0.76 0.22
CA LEU A 24 1.39 0.57 -0.53
C LEU A 24 1.65 -0.04 -1.92
N SER A 25 2.70 0.42 -2.61
CA SER A 25 3.12 -0.13 -3.92
C SER A 25 3.60 -1.57 -3.85
N ARG A 26 4.20 -2.01 -2.73
CA ARG A 26 4.51 -3.41 -2.47
C ARG A 26 3.24 -4.23 -2.24
N MET A 27 2.37 -3.77 -1.33
CA MET A 27 1.11 -4.45 -1.00
C MET A 27 0.17 -4.60 -2.21
N LEU A 28 0.17 -3.62 -3.12
CA LEU A 28 -0.53 -3.70 -4.39
C LEU A 28 -0.09 -4.93 -5.20
N ARG A 29 1.22 -5.12 -5.38
CA ARG A 29 1.77 -6.28 -6.12
C ARG A 29 1.42 -7.59 -5.42
N GLU A 30 1.56 -7.66 -4.11
CA GLU A 30 1.15 -8.85 -3.35
C GLU A 30 -0.33 -9.23 -3.58
N HIS A 31 -1.22 -8.26 -3.80
CA HIS A 31 -2.64 -8.54 -4.10
C HIS A 31 -2.89 -8.85 -5.57
N VAL A 32 -2.04 -8.38 -6.48
CA VAL A 32 -2.03 -8.86 -7.88
C VAL A 32 -1.70 -10.36 -7.89
N GLU A 33 -0.64 -10.78 -7.19
CA GLU A 33 -0.27 -12.20 -7.11
C GLU A 33 -1.35 -13.08 -6.45
N LYS A 34 -2.11 -12.52 -5.49
CA LYS A 34 -3.25 -13.22 -4.87
C LYS A 34 -4.50 -13.26 -5.76
N GLY A 35 -4.55 -12.48 -6.84
CA GLY A 35 -5.68 -12.42 -7.75
C GLY A 35 -6.94 -11.73 -7.22
N ASP A 36 -6.84 -10.80 -6.24
CA ASP A 36 -8.00 -10.05 -5.73
C ASP A 36 -8.10 -8.66 -6.41
N PRO A 37 -8.94 -8.50 -7.44
CA PRO A 37 -9.04 -7.22 -8.17
C PRO A 37 -9.63 -6.09 -7.32
N CYS A 38 -10.42 -6.41 -6.27
CA CYS A 38 -11.02 -5.40 -5.40
C CYS A 38 -9.95 -4.77 -4.50
N ASP A 39 -8.98 -5.55 -4.02
CA ASP A 39 -7.86 -5.00 -3.27
C ASP A 39 -6.87 -4.25 -4.16
N VAL A 40 -6.59 -4.75 -5.37
CA VAL A 40 -5.78 -4.01 -6.35
C VAL A 40 -6.38 -2.62 -6.61
N ALA A 41 -7.69 -2.54 -6.86
CA ALA A 41 -8.37 -1.26 -7.06
C ALA A 41 -8.32 -0.34 -5.82
N ASN A 42 -8.43 -0.89 -4.61
CA ASN A 42 -8.32 -0.10 -3.38
C ASN A 42 -6.91 0.49 -3.21
N PHE A 43 -5.84 -0.30 -3.43
CA PHE A 43 -4.46 0.21 -3.35
C PHE A 43 -4.16 1.25 -4.43
N CYS A 44 -4.68 1.09 -5.65
CA CYS A 44 -4.62 2.13 -6.68
C CYS A 44 -5.29 3.43 -6.21
N ALA A 45 -6.48 3.34 -5.61
CA ALA A 45 -7.18 4.51 -5.09
C ALA A 45 -6.41 5.21 -3.95
N PHE A 46 -5.76 4.45 -3.08
CA PHE A 46 -4.93 4.99 -2.00
C PHE A 46 -3.72 5.76 -2.55
N LEU A 47 -2.98 5.16 -3.48
CA LEU A 47 -1.83 5.81 -4.12
C LEU A 47 -2.25 7.06 -4.89
N TRP A 48 -3.37 7.00 -5.61
CA TRP A 48 -3.93 8.16 -6.30
C TRP A 48 -4.26 9.29 -5.32
N ASN A 49 -4.90 8.99 -4.18
CA ASN A 49 -5.23 9.99 -3.17
C ASN A 49 -3.98 10.64 -2.57
N LEU A 50 -2.90 9.88 -2.38
CA LEU A 50 -1.60 10.39 -1.91
C LEU A 50 -0.80 11.12 -3.00
N ARG A 51 -1.32 11.20 -4.23
CA ARG A 51 -0.62 11.70 -5.42
C ARG A 51 0.74 11.01 -5.65
N ALA A 52 0.82 9.73 -5.32
CA ALA A 52 2.04 8.95 -5.43
C ALA A 52 1.96 7.97 -6.61
N PRO A 53 3.07 7.76 -7.35
CA PRO A 53 3.12 6.74 -8.38
C PRO A 53 3.16 5.33 -7.77
N ILE A 54 2.82 4.33 -8.58
CA ILE A 54 3.21 2.95 -8.28
C ILE A 54 4.71 2.86 -8.55
N VAL A 55 5.52 2.78 -7.49
CA VAL A 55 6.99 2.65 -7.64
C VAL A 55 7.34 1.26 -8.17
N ALA A 56 8.51 1.05 -8.77
CA ALA A 56 8.98 -0.32 -9.01
C ALA A 56 9.22 -1.02 -7.66
N ALA A 57 9.21 -2.36 -7.65
CA ALA A 57 9.75 -3.06 -6.49
C ALA A 57 11.23 -2.70 -6.41
N ALA A 58 11.61 -1.83 -5.46
CA ALA A 58 13.01 -1.62 -5.15
C ALA A 58 13.59 -2.99 -4.77
N PRO A 59 14.84 -3.30 -5.17
CA PRO A 59 15.52 -4.47 -4.62
C PRO A 59 15.44 -4.40 -3.09
N ALA A 60 15.16 -5.54 -2.45
CA ALA A 60 14.77 -5.63 -1.05
C ALA A 60 15.71 -4.87 -0.07
N ASP A 61 16.97 -4.70 -0.46
CA ASP A 61 18.00 -3.98 0.28
C ASP A 61 17.75 -2.47 0.40
N GLU A 62 17.08 -1.84 -0.57
CA GLU A 62 16.95 -0.39 -0.62
C GLU A 62 15.88 0.14 0.35
N LEU A 63 14.80 -0.63 0.57
CA LEU A 63 13.74 -0.28 1.52
C LEU A 63 14.19 -0.45 2.97
N ALA A 64 15.01 -1.47 3.26
CA ALA A 64 15.65 -1.64 4.57
C ALA A 64 16.57 -0.44 4.88
N ALA A 65 17.36 -0.01 3.89
CA ALA A 65 18.23 1.16 4.02
C ALA A 65 17.46 2.48 4.20
N MET A 66 16.35 2.70 3.49
CA MET A 66 15.52 3.91 3.62
C MET A 66 14.79 3.97 4.97
N THR A 67 14.32 2.83 5.49
CA THR A 67 13.66 2.76 6.79
C THR A 67 14.65 3.03 7.93
N ALA A 68 15.88 2.51 7.82
CA ALA A 68 16.96 2.79 8.76
C ALA A 68 17.39 4.26 8.76
N ARG A 69 17.40 4.92 7.58
CA ARG A 69 17.74 6.35 7.43
C ARG A 69 16.69 7.31 7.99
N ALA A 70 15.43 6.90 8.11
CA ALA A 70 14.36 7.72 8.65
C ALA A 70 14.29 7.71 10.20
N MET A 71 15.11 6.88 10.87
CA MET A 71 15.18 6.76 12.33
C MET A 71 16.43 7.40 12.95
N HIS A 72 17.19 8.17 12.16
CA HIS A 72 18.32 9.00 12.60
C HIS A 72 18.07 10.45 12.19
#